data_AF-A0A351MQB9-F1
#
_entry.id   AF-A0A351MQB9-F1
#
_cell.length_a   1.000
_cell.length_b   1.000
_cell.length_c   1.000
_cell.angle_alpha   90.00
_cell.angle_beta   90.00
_cell.angle_gamma   90.00
#
_symmetry.space_group_name_H-M   'P 1'
#
loop_
_entity.id
_entity.type
_entity.pdbx_description
1 polymer ?
#
loop_
_entity_poly.entity_id
_entity_poly.type
_entity_poly.pdbx_seq_one_letter_code
_entity_poly.pdbx_strand_id
1 'polypeptide(L)'
;PRMRIIYTSGEESGQVYLPFVNWFLFIGCAYAILQFRSSEALAGAYGISVSLTMLATTLLYAEFLRRRKNLGAGAYILMIPFILLELLFIAGN
;
A
#
# COMPACT_ATOMS: atom_id res chain seq x y z
N PRO A 1 -11.42 -2.19 21.89
CA PRO A 1 -10.83 -3.37 22.57
C PRO A 1 -9.32 -3.20 22.73
N ARG A 2 -8.76 -3.39 23.93
CA ARG A 2 -7.32 -3.20 24.19
C ARG A 2 -6.55 -4.33 23.51
N MET A 3 -5.73 -4.00 22.51
CA MET A 3 -4.83 -4.98 21.87
C MET A 3 -3.70 -5.34 22.83
N ARG A 4 -3.38 -6.63 22.95
CA ARG A 4 -2.23 -7.10 23.73
C ARG A 4 -0.95 -6.78 22.96
N ILE A 5 -0.11 -5.92 23.53
CA ILE A 5 1.20 -5.58 22.98
C ILE A 5 2.25 -6.39 23.74
N ILE A 6 3.07 -7.14 23.01
CA ILE A 6 4.19 -7.90 23.59
C ILE A 6 5.49 -7.29 23.08
N TYR A 7 6.30 -6.78 23.99
CA TYR A 7 7.66 -6.34 23.68
C TYR A 7 8.55 -7.58 23.74
N THR A 8 9.05 -7.99 22.59
CA THR A 8 9.76 -9.27 22.41
C THR A 8 11.24 -9.18 22.82
N SER A 9 11.79 -7.97 22.88
CA SER A 9 13.12 -7.68 23.45
C SER A 9 13.03 -6.42 24.32
N GLY A 10 13.76 -6.44 25.45
CA GLY A 10 13.88 -5.30 26.36
C GLY A 10 14.90 -4.24 25.89
N GLU A 11 15.78 -4.58 24.96
CA GLU A 11 16.86 -3.69 24.47
C GLU A 11 16.54 -3.08 23.10
N GLU A 12 15.71 -3.75 22.29
CA GLU A 12 15.40 -3.35 20.93
C GLU A 12 13.97 -2.80 20.82
N SER A 13 13.86 -1.47 20.78
CA SER A 13 12.59 -0.73 20.67
C SER A 13 11.76 -1.09 19.42
N GLY A 14 12.37 -1.74 18.41
CA GLY A 14 11.68 -2.19 17.19
C GLY A 14 10.93 -3.52 17.32
N GLN A 15 11.15 -4.31 18.38
CA GLN A 15 10.61 -5.68 18.47
C GLN A 15 9.24 -5.73 19.13
N VAL A 16 8.23 -5.15 18.46
CA VAL A 16 6.83 -5.15 18.91
C VAL A 16 6.04 -6.26 18.24
N TYR A 17 5.60 -7.25 19.02
CA TYR A 17 4.70 -8.30 18.57
C TYR A 17 3.26 -8.01 19.01
N LEU A 18 2.37 -7.87 18.03
CA LEU A 18 0.93 -7.75 18.24
C LEU A 18 0.29 -9.07 17.82
N PRO A 19 -0.02 -10.00 18.76
CA PRO A 19 -0.41 -11.36 18.42
C PRO A 19 -1.59 -11.41 17.45
N PHE A 20 -2.61 -10.60 17.68
CA PHE A 20 -3.79 -10.54 16.82
C PHE A 20 -3.44 -10.09 15.39
N VAL A 21 -2.67 -9.01 15.25
CA VAL A 21 -2.29 -8.46 13.94
C VAL A 21 -1.38 -9.44 13.21
N ASN A 22 -0.39 -10.02 13.88
CA ASN A 22 0.55 -10.94 13.25
C ASN A 22 -0.14 -12.23 12.80
N TRP A 23 -1.05 -12.78 13.60
CA TRP A 23 -1.86 -13.94 13.17
C TRP A 23 -2.78 -13.60 12.02
N PHE A 24 -3.40 -12.42 12.02
CA PHE A 24 -4.23 -11.97 10.91
C PHE A 24 -3.42 -11.83 9.61
N LEU A 25 -2.24 -11.20 9.68
CA LEU A 25 -1.31 -11.09 8.55
C LEU A 25 -0.85 -12.48 8.08
N PHE A 26 -0.52 -13.39 9.00
CA PHE A 26 -0.12 -14.76 8.66
C PHE A 26 -1.21 -15.48 7.87
N ILE A 27 -2.47 -15.40 8.31
CA ILE A 27 -3.61 -15.99 7.60
C ILE A 27 -3.76 -15.36 6.20
N GLY A 28 -3.65 -14.03 6.09
CA GLY A 28 -3.70 -13.34 4.81
C GLY A 28 -2.60 -13.78 3.83
N CYS A 29 -1.36 -13.87 4.31
CA CYS A 29 -0.23 -14.36 3.51
C CYS A 29 -0.43 -15.82 3.10
N ALA A 30 -0.82 -16.70 4.02
CA ALA A 30 -1.06 -18.11 3.73
C ALA A 30 -2.17 -18.27 2.68
N TYR A 31 -3.26 -17.51 2.81
CA TYR A 31 -4.34 -17.48 1.83
C TYR A 31 -3.84 -17.04 0.44
N ALA A 32 -3.07 -15.95 0.35
CA ALA A 32 -2.52 -15.48 -0.92
C ALA A 32 -1.62 -16.54 -1.58
N ILE A 33 -0.73 -17.18 -0.82
CA ILE A 33 0.14 -18.24 -1.34
C ILE A 33 -0.67 -19.43 -1.88
N LEU A 34 -1.67 -19.90 -1.13
CA LEU A 34 -2.52 -21.01 -1.52
C LEU A 34 -3.40 -20.69 -2.74
N GLN A 35 -3.79 -19.43 -2.91
CA GLN A 35 -4.60 -18.95 -4.02
C GLN A 35 -3.78 -18.80 -5.30
N PHE A 36 -2.63 -18.13 -5.24
CA PHE A 36 -1.84 -17.79 -6.44
C PHE A 36 -0.93 -18.94 -6.90
N ARG A 37 -0.44 -19.79 -5.98
CA ARG A 37 0.34 -21.03 -6.23
C ARG A 37 1.64 -20.89 -7.05
N SER A 38 1.88 -19.76 -7.69
CA SER A 38 3.09 -19.40 -8.44
C SER A 38 3.56 -18.03 -7.99
N SER A 39 4.88 -17.89 -7.83
CA SER A 39 5.52 -16.63 -7.48
C SER A 39 5.30 -15.55 -8.53
N GLU A 40 5.21 -15.91 -9.81
CA GLU A 40 4.96 -14.97 -10.91
C GLU A 40 3.54 -14.40 -10.85
N ALA A 41 2.54 -15.26 -10.63
CA ALA A 41 1.15 -14.84 -10.49
C ALA A 41 0.94 -13.96 -9.25
N LEU A 42 1.60 -14.31 -8.14
CA LEU A 42 1.58 -13.50 -6.92
C LEU A 42 2.26 -12.14 -7.12
N ALA A 43 3.39 -12.11 -7.82
CA ALA A 43 4.13 -10.88 -8.11
C ALA A 43 3.32 -9.92 -8.99
N GLY A 44 2.65 -10.42 -10.04
CA GLY A 44 1.78 -9.60 -10.90
C GLY A 44 0.60 -9.00 -10.13
N ALA A 45 -0.09 -9.82 -9.32
CA ALA A 45 -1.21 -9.34 -8.49
C ALA A 45 -0.78 -8.31 -7.45
N TYR A 46 0.38 -8.51 -6.82
CA TYR A 46 0.99 -7.55 -5.91
C TYR A 46 1.32 -6.23 -6.64
N GLY A 47 1.93 -6.32 -7.83
CA GLY A 47 2.27 -5.17 -8.67
C GLY A 47 1.07 -4.28 -8.96
N ILE A 48 -0.02 -4.88 -9.48
CA ILE A 48 -1.26 -4.16 -9.77
C ILE A 48 -1.86 -3.55 -8.50
N SER A 49 -1.90 -4.29 -7.39
CA SER A 49 -2.49 -3.83 -6.12
C SER A 49 -1.74 -2.62 -5.54
N VAL A 50 -0.41 -2.66 -5.56
CA VAL A 50 0.43 -1.56 -5.09
C VAL A 50 0.30 -0.35 -6.00
N SER A 51 0.38 -0.53 -7.31
CA SER A 51 0.24 0.58 -8.27
C SER A 51 -1.13 1.25 -8.16
N LEU A 52 -2.21 0.48 -7.96
CA LEU A 52 -3.55 1.04 -7.74
C LEU A 52 -3.62 1.86 -6.43
N THR A 53 -2.97 1.37 -5.38
CA THR A 53 -2.91 2.08 -4.09
C THR A 53 -2.11 3.39 -4.23
N MET A 54 -0.99 3.36 -4.95
CA MET A 54 -0.20 4.57 -5.24
C MET A 54 -1.02 5.58 -6.06
N LEU A 55 -1.72 5.13 -7.10
CA LEU A 55 -2.64 5.97 -7.89
C LEU A 55 -3.71 6.62 -7.02
N ALA A 56 -4.33 5.87 -6.11
CA ALA A 56 -5.30 6.42 -5.17
C ALA A 56 -4.66 7.51 -4.28
N THR A 57 -3.45 7.28 -3.76
CA THR A 57 -2.75 8.29 -2.95
C THR A 57 -2.33 9.51 -3.77
N THR A 58 -1.94 9.34 -5.03
CA THR A 58 -1.62 10.44 -5.97
C THR A 58 -2.84 11.32 -6.23
N LEU A 59 -4.01 10.71 -6.44
CA LEU A 59 -5.28 11.45 -6.60
C LEU A 59 -5.69 12.18 -5.31
N LEU A 60 -5.55 11.52 -4.14
CA LEU A 60 -5.81 12.15 -2.85
C LEU A 60 -4.85 13.33 -2.59
N TYR A 61 -3.59 13.19 -3.00
CA TYR A 61 -2.60 14.25 -2.87
C TYR A 61 -2.88 15.42 -3.81
N ALA A 62 -3.29 15.15 -5.06
CA ALA A 62 -3.75 16.17 -6.00
C ALA A 62 -4.94 16.95 -5.40
N GLU A 63 -5.89 16.25 -4.79
CA GLU A 63 -7.04 16.88 -4.13
C GLU A 63 -6.64 17.69 -2.90
N PHE A 64 -5.68 17.20 -2.11
CA PHE A 64 -5.09 17.94 -1.01
C PHE A 64 -4.44 19.25 -1.50
N LEU A 65 -3.64 19.20 -2.57
CA LEU A 65 -3.03 20.39 -3.17
C LEU A 65 -4.08 21.38 -3.70
N ARG A 66 -5.12 20.87 -4.36
CA ARG A 66 -6.22 21.69 -4.85
C ARG A 66 -6.93 22.43 -3.72
N ARG A 67 -7.31 21.72 -2.64
CA ARG A 67 -8.12 22.28 -1.54
C ARG A 67 -7.31 23.07 -0.51
N ARG A 68 -6.11 22.62 -0.16
CA ARG A 68 -5.31 23.19 0.95
C ARG A 68 -4.26 24.17 0.48
N LYS A 69 -3.74 24.01 -0.74
CA LYS A 69 -2.71 24.89 -1.31
C LYS A 69 -3.28 25.82 -2.39
N ASN A 70 -4.59 25.73 -2.67
CA ASN A 70 -5.33 26.60 -3.58
C ASN A 70 -4.76 26.65 -5.02
N LEU A 71 -4.13 25.56 -5.49
CA LEU A 71 -3.59 25.46 -6.86
C LEU A 71 -4.68 25.25 -7.94
N GLY A 72 -5.96 25.19 -7.55
CA GLY A 72 -7.06 24.94 -8.49
C GLY A 72 -6.87 23.66 -9.31
N ALA A 73 -7.32 23.67 -10.56
CA ALA A 73 -7.15 22.53 -11.47
C ALA A 73 -5.67 22.23 -11.83
N GLY A 74 -4.76 23.19 -11.60
CA GLY A 74 -3.32 23.01 -11.83
C GLY A 74 -2.68 21.93 -10.95
N ALA A 75 -3.32 21.57 -9.84
CA ALA A 75 -2.87 20.47 -8.98
C ALA A 75 -2.86 19.11 -9.70
N TYR A 76 -3.85 18.84 -10.56
CA TYR A 76 -3.87 17.60 -11.33
C TYR A 76 -2.82 17.60 -12.43
N ILE A 77 -2.58 18.76 -13.07
CA ILE A 77 -1.54 18.91 -14.09
C ILE A 77 -0.15 18.60 -13.52
N LEU A 78 0.14 19.07 -12.31
CA LEU A 78 1.40 18.78 -11.62
C LEU A 78 1.59 17.27 -11.35
N MET A 79 0.51 16.54 -11.12
CA MET A 79 0.55 15.10 -10.83
C MET A 79 0.48 14.22 -12.09
N ILE A 80 0.24 14.78 -13.28
CA ILE A 80 0.21 14.04 -14.56
C ILE A 80 1.40 13.07 -14.74
N PRO A 81 2.68 13.44 -14.52
CA PRO A 81 3.79 12.51 -14.72
C PRO A 81 3.71 11.28 -13.79
N PHE A 82 3.23 11.46 -12.56
CA PHE A 82 3.02 10.36 -11.62
C PHE A 82 1.86 9.46 -12.05
N ILE A 83 0.73 10.06 -12.43
CA ILE A 83 -0.45 9.32 -12.92
C ILE A 83 -0.09 8.52 -14.19
N LEU A 84 0.67 9.12 -15.11
CA LEU A 84 1.13 8.42 -16.32
C LEU A 84 2.02 7.22 -15.98
N LEU A 85 2.98 7.40 -15.07
CA LEU A 85 3.85 6.32 -14.63
C LEU A 85 3.04 5.19 -13.98
N GLU A 86 2.11 5.52 -13.10
CA GLU A 86 1.25 4.55 -12.43
C GLU A 86 0.36 3.78 -13.43
N LEU A 87 -0.23 4.48 -14.40
CA LEU A 87 -1.02 3.84 -15.46
C LEU A 87 -0.19 2.92 -16.35
N LEU A 88 1.05 3.30 -16.67
CA LEU A 88 1.98 2.43 -17.41
C LEU A 88 2.34 1.18 -16.61
N PHE A 89 2.58 1.30 -15.31
CA PHE A 89 2.85 0.16 -14.44
C PHE A 89 1.63 -0.77 -14.34
N ILE A 90 0.42 -0.22 -14.23
CA ILE A 90 -0.82 -1.01 -14.22
C ILE A 90 -1.05 -1.70 -15.57
N ALA A 91 -0.76 -1.04 -16.69
CA ALA A 91 -0.93 -1.62 -18.02
C ALA A 91 0.14 -2.68 -18.36
N GLY A 92 1.31 -2.61 -17.72
CA GLY A 92 2.43 -3.52 -17.96
C GLY A 92 2.46 -4.77 -17.08
N ASN A 93 1.64 -4.85 -16.05
CA ASN A 93 1.47 -6.04 -15.19
C ASN A 93 0.17 -6.77 -15.54
#